data_AF-A0A660MB85-F1
#
_entry.id   AF-A0A660MB85-F1
#
_cell.length_a   1.000
_cell.length_b   1.000
_cell.length_c   1.000
_cell.angle_alpha   90.00
_cell.angle_beta   90.00
_cell.angle_gamma   90.00
#
_symmetry.space_group_name_H-M   'P 1'
#
loop_
_entity.id
_entity.type
_entity.pdbx_description
1 polymer ?
#
loop_
_entity_poly.entity_id
_entity_poly.type
_entity_poly.pdbx_seq_one_letter_code
_entity_poly.pdbx_strand_id
1 'polypeptide(L)'
;GLIECPNLKSFYDPQTKTTKHALLFGANGYQYGSTTGSYYMIGHLEANGNFVAEQQPERLDHGTDYYGANYYQESPTHVKSISWMGNWEYSQGQILKDDGQEVKHIGSMSSTHSLSMTQKDGKYVVRSRLINNNTRTSGLRTKQSARTSKTAPDGYHKELLKVNRKASQEISLHFANNTANTKGH
;
A
#
# COMPACT_ATOMS: atom_id res chain seq x y z
N GLY A 1 -14.47 -11.84 -15.31
CA GLY A 1 -14.30 -10.64 -16.14
C GLY A 1 -13.22 -10.84 -17.17
N LEU A 2 -12.99 -9.85 -18.03
CA LEU A 2 -11.84 -9.80 -18.93
C LEU A 2 -10.55 -9.63 -18.10
N ILE A 3 -9.48 -10.35 -18.46
CA ILE A 3 -8.15 -10.16 -17.89
C ILE A 3 -7.38 -9.20 -18.78
N GLU A 4 -6.83 -8.15 -18.19
CA GLU A 4 -6.10 -7.10 -18.89
C GLU A 4 -4.78 -6.77 -18.17
N CYS A 5 -3.84 -6.16 -18.88
CA CYS A 5 -2.54 -5.73 -18.35
C CYS A 5 -1.81 -6.81 -17.48
N PRO A 6 -1.68 -8.06 -17.94
CA PRO A 6 -1.07 -9.10 -17.12
C PRO A 6 0.42 -8.82 -16.89
N ASN A 7 0.88 -9.10 -15.67
CA ASN A 7 2.27 -8.99 -15.27
C ASN A 7 2.63 -10.13 -14.32
N LEU A 8 3.75 -10.80 -14.57
CA LEU A 8 4.25 -11.86 -13.69
C LEU A 8 5.43 -11.32 -12.86
N LYS A 9 5.36 -11.51 -11.54
CA LYS A 9 6.45 -11.13 -10.61
C LYS A 9 6.78 -12.27 -9.67
N SER A 10 8.04 -12.29 -9.22
CA SER A 10 8.56 -13.34 -8.35
C SER A 10 8.85 -12.77 -6.97
N PHE A 11 8.56 -13.56 -5.94
CA PHE A 11 8.82 -13.21 -4.55
C PHE A 11 9.53 -14.38 -3.87
N TYR A 12 10.74 -14.11 -3.40
CA TYR A 12 11.50 -15.04 -2.59
C TYR A 12 11.04 -14.95 -1.13
N ASP A 13 10.64 -16.08 -0.55
CA ASP A 13 10.34 -16.20 0.87
C ASP A 13 11.59 -16.72 1.60
N PRO A 14 12.28 -15.88 2.39
CA PRO A 14 13.48 -16.30 3.11
C PRO A 14 13.18 -17.27 4.26
N GLN A 15 11.94 -17.35 4.76
CA GLN A 15 11.58 -18.26 5.85
C GLN A 15 11.47 -19.70 5.35
N THR A 16 10.80 -19.90 4.22
CA THR A 16 10.63 -21.21 3.60
C THR A 16 11.72 -21.54 2.58
N LYS A 17 12.54 -20.55 2.19
CA LYS A 17 13.56 -20.65 1.13
C LYS A 17 12.97 -21.03 -0.23
N THR A 18 11.74 -20.61 -0.50
CA THR A 18 11.03 -20.89 -1.76
C THR A 18 10.70 -19.60 -2.49
N THR A 19 10.74 -19.65 -3.83
CA THR A 19 10.19 -18.58 -4.67
C THR A 19 8.74 -18.89 -5.00
N LYS A 20 7.87 -17.91 -4.80
CA LYS A 20 6.48 -17.90 -5.28
C LYS A 20 6.33 -16.86 -6.37
N HIS A 21 5.35 -17.06 -7.24
CA HIS A 21 5.05 -16.15 -8.33
C HIS A 21 3.66 -15.55 -8.14
N ALA A 22 3.53 -14.26 -8.42
CA ALA A 22 2.25 -13.57 -8.47
C ALA A 22 1.95 -13.18 -9.92
N LEU A 23 0.87 -13.73 -10.48
CA LEU A 23 0.28 -13.22 -11.72
C LEU A 23 -0.66 -12.07 -11.34
N LEU A 24 -0.24 -10.85 -11.65
CA LEU A 24 -0.94 -9.59 -11.39
C LEU A 24 -1.67 -9.17 -12.65
N PHE A 25 -2.89 -8.65 -12.53
CA PHE A 25 -3.69 -8.28 -13.69
C PHE A 25 -4.81 -7.31 -13.33
N GLY A 26 -5.27 -6.53 -14.32
CA GLY A 26 -6.54 -5.80 -14.25
C GLY A 26 -7.70 -6.73 -14.59
N ALA A 27 -8.82 -6.58 -13.89
CA ALA A 27 -10.07 -7.25 -14.28
C ALA A 27 -11.31 -6.47 -13.81
N ASN A 28 -12.45 -6.78 -14.42
CA ASN A 28 -13.76 -6.41 -13.90
C ASN A 28 -14.39 -7.60 -13.13
N GLY A 29 -14.67 -7.41 -11.84
CA GLY A 29 -15.03 -8.46 -10.90
C GLY A 29 -16.54 -8.61 -10.64
N TYR A 30 -17.40 -8.08 -11.50
CA TYR A 30 -18.82 -7.83 -11.17
C TYR A 30 -19.59 -9.08 -10.75
N GLN A 31 -19.33 -10.21 -11.40
CA GLN A 31 -19.94 -11.50 -11.05
C GLN A 31 -19.58 -11.98 -9.63
N TYR A 32 -18.57 -11.38 -9.01
CA TYR A 32 -18.07 -11.68 -7.67
C TYR A 32 -18.25 -10.49 -6.70
N GLY A 33 -19.19 -9.58 -6.99
CA GLY A 33 -19.49 -8.43 -6.14
C GLY A 33 -18.36 -7.39 -6.08
N SER A 34 -17.46 -7.38 -7.07
CA SER A 34 -16.33 -6.46 -7.14
C SER A 34 -16.39 -5.61 -8.41
N THR A 35 -15.81 -4.41 -8.40
CA THR A 35 -15.68 -3.57 -9.60
C THR A 35 -14.35 -3.79 -10.33
N THR A 36 -14.16 -3.09 -11.45
CA THR A 36 -12.86 -2.84 -12.07
C THR A 36 -11.76 -2.59 -11.03
N GLY A 37 -10.60 -3.21 -11.19
CA GLY A 37 -9.47 -3.04 -10.28
C GLY A 37 -8.31 -3.96 -10.61
N SER A 38 -7.27 -3.93 -9.78
CA SER A 38 -6.11 -4.80 -9.90
C SER A 38 -6.22 -5.99 -8.96
N TYR A 39 -5.90 -7.16 -9.49
CA TYR A 39 -5.99 -8.45 -8.85
C TYR A 39 -4.67 -9.19 -8.96
N TYR A 40 -4.52 -10.24 -8.18
CA TYR A 40 -3.39 -11.15 -8.25
C TYR A 40 -3.81 -12.59 -7.98
N MET A 41 -3.06 -13.54 -8.53
CA MET A 41 -3.08 -14.94 -8.14
C MET A 41 -1.67 -15.36 -7.74
N ILE A 42 -1.53 -16.12 -6.65
CA ILE A 42 -0.25 -16.73 -6.27
C ILE A 42 -0.17 -18.13 -6.86
N GLY A 43 1.03 -18.49 -7.29
CA GLY A 43 1.32 -19.79 -7.86
C GLY A 43 2.81 -20.04 -8.01
N HIS A 44 3.13 -20.95 -8.92
CA HIS A 44 4.50 -21.24 -9.32
C HIS A 44 4.63 -21.29 -10.85
N LEU A 45 5.87 -21.22 -11.32
CA LEU A 45 6.22 -21.54 -12.70
C LEU A 45 6.66 -22.99 -12.78
N GLU A 46 6.06 -23.75 -13.69
CA GLU A 46 6.58 -25.04 -14.11
C GLU A 46 7.87 -24.88 -14.93
N ALA A 47 8.61 -25.98 -15.13
CA ALA A 47 9.86 -25.96 -15.90
C ALA A 47 9.71 -25.48 -17.36
N ASN A 48 8.50 -25.61 -17.92
CA ASN A 48 8.13 -25.12 -19.26
C ASN A 48 7.77 -23.62 -19.28
N GLY A 49 7.77 -22.93 -18.13
CA GLY A 49 7.40 -21.52 -18.02
C GLY A 49 5.90 -21.26 -17.84
N ASN A 50 5.07 -22.29 -17.71
CA ASN A 50 3.64 -22.12 -17.45
C ASN A 50 3.40 -21.72 -15.99
N PHE A 51 2.57 -20.71 -15.80
CA PHE A 51 2.10 -20.32 -14.47
C PHE A 51 0.96 -21.22 -14.04
N VAL A 52 1.12 -21.87 -12.88
CA VAL A 52 0.10 -22.69 -12.23
C VAL A 52 -0.36 -21.98 -10.97
N ALA A 53 -1.61 -21.52 -10.97
CA ALA A 53 -2.23 -20.87 -9.82
C ALA A 53 -2.46 -21.88 -8.68
N GLU A 54 -2.11 -21.49 -7.46
CA GLU A 54 -2.29 -22.29 -6.23
C GLU A 54 -3.46 -21.79 -5.38
N GLN A 55 -4.00 -20.61 -5.72
CA GLN A 55 -5.12 -19.99 -5.02
C GLN A 55 -6.01 -19.19 -5.97
N GLN A 56 -7.24 -18.92 -5.53
CA GLN A 56 -8.17 -18.04 -6.24
C GLN A 56 -7.64 -16.60 -6.31
N PRO A 57 -8.05 -15.82 -7.32
CA PRO A 57 -7.71 -14.41 -7.41
C PRO A 57 -8.11 -13.62 -6.17
N GLU A 58 -7.25 -12.69 -5.77
CA GLU A 58 -7.52 -11.72 -4.71
C GLU A 58 -7.33 -10.30 -5.24
N ARG A 59 -8.03 -9.34 -4.63
CA ARG A 59 -7.83 -7.91 -4.94
C ARG A 59 -6.51 -7.44 -4.35
N LEU A 60 -5.71 -6.75 -5.16
CA LEU A 60 -4.50 -6.07 -4.69
C LEU A 60 -4.84 -4.79 -3.91
N ASP A 61 -5.93 -4.13 -4.31
CA ASP A 61 -6.49 -2.94 -3.67
C ASP A 61 -8.02 -3.05 -3.65
N HIS A 62 -8.63 -2.73 -2.52
CA HIS A 62 -10.08 -2.83 -2.31
C HIS A 62 -10.86 -1.57 -2.69
N GLY A 63 -10.16 -0.48 -3.04
CA GLY A 63 -10.76 0.71 -3.63
C GLY A 63 -11.27 0.46 -5.05
N THR A 64 -12.14 1.36 -5.49
CA THR A 64 -12.75 1.34 -6.83
C THR A 64 -11.82 1.85 -7.93
N ASP A 65 -10.75 2.56 -7.55
CA ASP A 65 -9.88 3.36 -8.43
C ASP A 65 -8.41 2.93 -8.35
N TYR A 66 -8.15 1.65 -8.62
CA TYR A 66 -6.79 1.12 -8.73
C TYR A 66 -6.73 0.10 -9.86
N TYR A 67 -6.79 0.61 -11.10
CA TYR A 67 -6.85 -0.20 -12.33
C TYR A 67 -5.64 -0.01 -13.24
N GLY A 68 -5.33 -1.03 -14.04
CA GLY A 68 -4.24 -0.97 -15.02
C GLY A 68 -2.87 -0.82 -14.37
N ALA A 69 -2.69 -1.36 -13.17
CA ALA A 69 -1.43 -1.23 -12.45
C ALA A 69 -0.27 -1.86 -13.22
N ASN A 70 0.88 -1.19 -13.16
CA ASN A 70 2.14 -1.69 -13.69
C ASN A 70 3.14 -1.91 -12.55
N TYR A 71 4.10 -2.81 -12.78
CA TYR A 71 4.89 -3.43 -11.72
C TYR A 71 6.37 -3.50 -12.08
N TYR A 72 7.21 -2.99 -11.17
CA TYR A 72 8.67 -3.02 -11.27
C TYR A 72 9.26 -3.91 -10.17
N GLN A 73 10.04 -4.92 -10.54
CA GLN A 73 10.73 -5.79 -9.57
C GLN A 73 11.96 -5.05 -9.02
N GLU A 74 11.86 -4.53 -7.80
CA GLU A 74 12.96 -3.80 -7.16
C GLU A 74 13.99 -4.75 -6.54
N SER A 75 13.53 -5.85 -5.96
CA SER A 75 14.38 -6.88 -5.35
C SER A 75 13.66 -8.23 -5.35
N PRO A 76 14.31 -9.34 -4.99
CA PRO A 76 13.64 -10.63 -4.87
C PRO A 76 12.45 -10.66 -3.90
N THR A 77 12.35 -9.69 -2.98
CA THR A 77 11.29 -9.66 -1.94
C THR A 77 10.30 -8.50 -2.13
N HIS A 78 10.60 -7.54 -3.00
CA HIS A 78 9.82 -6.32 -3.16
C HIS A 78 9.56 -5.97 -4.63
N VAL A 79 8.31 -5.58 -4.90
CA VAL A 79 7.85 -5.03 -6.18
C VAL A 79 7.30 -3.63 -5.93
N LYS A 80 7.59 -2.68 -6.81
CA LYS A 80 6.92 -1.38 -6.82
C LYS A 80 5.74 -1.42 -7.78
N SER A 81 4.65 -0.76 -7.42
CA SER A 81 3.50 -0.60 -8.30
C SER A 81 2.98 0.82 -8.32
N ILE A 82 2.46 1.21 -9.48
CA ILE A 82 1.63 2.41 -9.68
C ILE A 82 0.43 2.00 -10.53
N SER A 83 -0.68 2.69 -10.37
CA SER A 83 -1.94 2.38 -11.07
C SER A 83 -2.61 3.64 -11.55
N TRP A 84 -3.44 3.53 -12.58
CA TRP A 84 -4.40 4.57 -12.88
C TRP A 84 -5.46 4.63 -11.77
N MET A 85 -5.65 5.83 -11.21
CA MET A 85 -6.72 6.14 -10.27
C MET A 85 -7.99 6.49 -11.03
N GLY A 86 -8.65 5.46 -11.54
CA GLY A 86 -9.94 5.57 -12.19
C GLY A 86 -10.59 4.23 -12.38
N ASN A 87 -11.79 4.26 -12.93
CA ASN A 87 -12.62 3.10 -13.16
C ASN A 87 -13.42 3.28 -14.44
N TRP A 88 -13.45 2.24 -15.26
CA TRP A 88 -14.15 2.27 -16.54
C TRP A 88 -15.66 2.47 -16.44
N GLU A 89 -16.31 2.25 -15.30
CA GLU A 89 -17.77 2.51 -15.17
C GLU A 89 -18.13 3.98 -15.24
N TYR A 90 -17.28 4.87 -14.75
CA TYR A 90 -17.57 6.31 -14.66
C TYR A 90 -16.51 7.20 -15.32
N SER A 91 -15.43 6.61 -15.84
CA SER A 91 -14.44 7.37 -16.62
C SER A 91 -14.83 7.51 -18.10
N GLN A 92 -16.07 7.17 -18.46
CA GLN A 92 -16.59 7.27 -19.82
C GLN A 92 -17.32 8.61 -20.02
N GLY A 93 -17.14 9.20 -21.20
CA GLY A 93 -17.92 10.37 -21.61
C GLY A 93 -17.36 11.71 -21.15
N GLN A 94 -18.20 12.73 -21.27
CA GLN A 94 -17.82 14.11 -21.00
C GLN A 94 -17.82 14.38 -19.49
N ILE A 95 -16.67 14.75 -18.94
CA ILE A 95 -16.55 15.20 -17.55
C ILE A 95 -16.47 16.72 -17.56
N LEU A 96 -17.40 17.37 -16.86
CA LEU A 96 -17.47 18.81 -16.76
C LEU A 96 -16.84 19.28 -15.44
N LYS A 97 -16.26 20.48 -15.46
CA LYS A 97 -15.90 21.25 -14.27
C LYS A 97 -17.16 21.87 -13.66
N ASP A 98 -17.02 22.47 -12.48
CA ASP A 98 -18.10 23.20 -11.81
C ASP A 98 -18.66 24.38 -12.64
N ASP A 99 -17.87 24.93 -13.57
CA ASP A 99 -18.28 25.99 -14.50
C ASP A 99 -18.98 25.47 -15.78
N GLY A 100 -19.22 24.15 -15.87
CA GLY A 100 -19.85 23.51 -17.02
C GLY A 100 -18.94 23.29 -18.22
N GLN A 101 -17.65 23.69 -18.16
CA GLN A 101 -16.69 23.40 -19.23
C GLN A 101 -16.13 21.99 -19.12
N GLU A 102 -15.86 21.37 -20.26
CA GLU A 102 -15.25 20.04 -20.31
C GLU A 102 -13.82 20.03 -19.75
N VAL A 103 -13.52 19.00 -18.96
CA VAL A 103 -12.20 18.68 -18.44
C VAL A 103 -11.42 17.94 -19.51
N LYS A 104 -10.33 18.55 -20.02
CA LYS A 104 -9.47 17.94 -21.05
C LYS A 104 -8.37 17.04 -20.48
N HIS A 105 -8.11 17.10 -19.18
CA HIS A 105 -7.11 16.28 -18.49
C HIS A 105 -7.76 15.54 -17.34
N ILE A 106 -8.15 14.29 -17.62
CA ILE A 106 -8.87 13.42 -16.70
C ILE A 106 -7.95 12.27 -16.28
N GLY A 107 -7.96 11.97 -14.99
CA GLY A 107 -7.22 10.86 -14.42
C GLY A 107 -5.92 11.29 -13.75
N SER A 108 -5.47 10.43 -12.84
CA SER A 108 -4.22 10.56 -12.11
C SER A 108 -3.60 9.19 -11.95
N MET A 109 -2.29 9.16 -11.67
CA MET A 109 -1.62 7.94 -11.23
C MET A 109 -1.65 7.89 -9.70
N SER A 110 -1.72 6.68 -9.17
CA SER A 110 -1.59 6.43 -7.74
C SER A 110 -0.21 6.87 -7.25
N SER A 111 -0.09 7.08 -5.95
CA SER A 111 1.23 7.03 -5.32
C SER A 111 1.85 5.65 -5.54
N THR A 112 3.18 5.56 -5.41
CA THR A 112 3.87 4.28 -5.50
C THR A 112 3.52 3.41 -4.29
N HIS A 113 3.17 2.16 -4.55
CA HIS A 113 3.03 1.15 -3.52
C HIS A 113 4.26 0.24 -3.53
N SER A 114 4.69 -0.18 -2.35
CA SER A 114 5.64 -1.27 -2.17
C SER A 114 4.84 -2.53 -1.87
N LEU A 115 4.96 -3.52 -2.75
CA LEU A 115 4.37 -4.83 -2.62
C LEU A 115 5.41 -5.79 -2.04
N SER A 116 4.95 -6.64 -1.12
CA SER A 116 5.75 -7.71 -0.51
C SER A 116 4.85 -8.92 -0.32
N MET A 117 5.43 -10.12 -0.23
CA MET A 117 4.66 -11.32 0.02
C MET A 117 4.77 -11.73 1.49
N THR A 118 3.68 -12.21 2.07
CA THR A 118 3.65 -12.72 3.43
C THR A 118 2.69 -13.90 3.52
N GLN A 119 2.87 -14.76 4.52
CA GLN A 119 1.89 -15.79 4.84
C GLN A 119 0.87 -15.26 5.84
N LYS A 120 -0.41 -15.54 5.58
CA LYS A 120 -1.52 -15.26 6.48
C LYS A 120 -2.48 -16.44 6.44
N ASP A 121 -2.81 -17.00 7.60
CA ASP A 121 -3.76 -18.11 7.75
C ASP A 121 -3.44 -19.30 6.82
N GLY A 122 -2.15 -19.63 6.69
CA GLY A 122 -1.66 -20.73 5.84
C GLY A 122 -1.63 -20.45 4.33
N LYS A 123 -1.92 -19.21 3.90
CA LYS A 123 -1.91 -18.80 2.48
C LYS A 123 -0.92 -17.68 2.25
N TYR A 124 -0.36 -17.63 1.04
CA TYR A 124 0.45 -16.49 0.60
C TYR A 124 -0.46 -15.35 0.15
N VAL A 125 -0.18 -14.13 0.64
CA VAL A 125 -0.90 -12.92 0.26
C VAL A 125 0.08 -11.83 -0.14
N VAL A 126 -0.32 -11.02 -1.13
CA VAL A 126 0.44 -9.82 -1.52
C VAL A 126 0.02 -8.68 -0.61
N ARG A 127 0.97 -8.21 0.18
CA ARG A 127 0.79 -7.03 1.00
C ARG A 127 1.20 -5.79 0.23
N SER A 128 0.24 -4.90 0.04
CA SER A 128 0.42 -3.57 -0.55
C SER A 128 0.62 -2.50 0.53
N ARG A 129 1.63 -1.65 0.40
CA ARG A 129 1.89 -0.51 1.30
C ARG A 129 2.22 0.74 0.50
N LEU A 130 1.48 1.82 0.73
CA LEU A 130 1.79 3.13 0.20
C LEU A 130 3.21 3.57 0.61
N ILE A 131 4.01 4.01 -0.36
CA ILE A 131 5.28 4.69 -0.11
C ILE A 131 4.98 6.18 0.01
N ASN A 132 4.92 6.68 1.24
CA ASN A 132 4.79 8.11 1.49
C ASN A 132 6.09 8.67 2.09
N ASN A 133 6.92 9.21 1.21
CA ASN A 133 8.17 9.89 1.59
C ASN A 133 8.00 11.41 1.73
N ASN A 134 6.78 11.94 1.56
CA ASN A 134 6.52 13.37 1.66
C ASN A 134 6.37 13.76 3.14
N THR A 135 7.36 14.46 3.67
CA THR A 135 7.39 14.91 5.08
C THR A 135 6.26 15.85 5.46
N ARG A 136 5.54 16.43 4.49
CA ARG A 136 4.37 17.29 4.75
C ARG A 136 3.08 16.49 4.96
N THR A 137 3.00 15.27 4.44
CA THR A 137 1.81 14.41 4.49
C THR A 137 2.06 13.08 5.20
N SER A 138 3.31 12.75 5.55
CA SER A 138 3.63 11.58 6.34
C SER A 138 3.36 11.85 7.83
N GLY A 139 2.65 10.93 8.48
CA GLY A 139 2.47 10.98 9.93
C GLY A 139 3.80 10.69 10.64
N LEU A 140 4.21 11.55 11.56
CA LEU A 140 5.40 11.30 12.38
C LEU A 140 5.10 10.20 13.40
N ARG A 141 5.69 9.02 13.22
CA ARG A 141 5.67 7.94 14.23
C ARG A 141 7.02 7.87 14.91
N THR A 142 7.05 8.19 16.20
CA THR A 142 8.26 8.10 17.04
C THR A 142 7.98 7.29 18.30
N LYS A 143 9.01 6.61 18.82
CA LYS A 143 8.99 5.98 20.15
C LYS A 143 10.16 6.56 20.94
N GLN A 144 9.87 7.13 22.11
CA GLN A 144 10.86 7.72 23.00
C GLN A 144 10.60 7.26 24.43
N SER A 145 11.67 7.16 25.22
CA SER A 145 11.62 6.70 26.61
C SER A 145 12.06 7.83 27.53
N ALA A 146 11.20 8.21 28.48
CA ALA A 146 11.52 9.24 29.47
C ALA A 146 12.77 8.91 30.31
N ARG A 147 13.17 7.64 30.39
CA ARG A 147 14.39 7.23 31.11
C ARG A 147 15.67 7.62 30.37
N THR A 148 15.65 7.61 29.04
CA THR A 148 16.85 7.81 28.20
C THR A 148 16.81 9.11 27.41
N SER A 149 15.65 9.78 27.33
CA SER A 149 15.52 11.05 26.61
C SER A 149 16.34 12.16 27.27
N LYS A 150 16.78 13.09 26.42
CA LYS A 150 17.58 14.26 26.80
C LYS A 150 16.76 15.15 27.75
N THR A 151 17.39 15.63 28.81
CA THR A 151 16.82 16.68 29.65
C THR A 151 16.82 17.98 28.88
N ALA A 152 15.70 18.70 28.90
CA ALA A 152 15.56 19.97 28.24
C ALA A 152 16.50 21.04 28.85
N PRO A 153 16.76 22.15 28.15
CA PRO A 153 17.67 23.19 28.63
C PRO A 153 17.26 23.83 29.97
N ASP A 154 16.00 23.72 30.37
CA ASP A 154 15.50 24.18 31.67
C ASP A 154 15.87 23.24 32.83
N GLY A 155 16.47 22.09 32.54
CA GLY A 155 16.92 21.12 33.52
C GLY A 155 15.81 20.27 34.17
N TYR A 156 14.53 20.50 33.83
CA TYR A 156 13.41 19.93 34.58
C TYR A 156 12.63 18.86 33.81
N HIS A 157 12.38 19.06 32.51
CA HIS A 157 11.60 18.11 31.72
C HIS A 157 12.43 17.29 30.73
N LYS A 158 11.87 16.17 30.26
CA LYS A 158 12.45 15.33 29.20
C LYS A 158 11.83 15.68 27.86
N GLU A 159 12.67 15.96 26.86
CA GLU A 159 12.18 16.20 25.49
C GLU A 159 11.92 14.87 24.79
N LEU A 160 10.64 14.45 24.75
CA LEU A 160 10.22 13.19 24.13
C LEU A 160 9.89 13.35 22.64
N LEU A 161 9.51 14.55 22.20
CA LEU A 161 9.23 14.83 20.80
C LEU A 161 9.28 16.32 20.57
N LYS A 162 10.19 16.77 19.70
CA LYS A 162 10.23 18.14 19.22
C LYS A 162 9.67 18.20 17.80
N VAL A 163 8.56 18.91 17.63
CA VAL A 163 7.97 19.18 16.31
C VAL A 163 8.24 20.63 15.92
N ASN A 164 8.67 20.84 14.67
CA ASN A 164 8.80 22.17 14.09
C ASN A 164 7.92 22.20 12.84
N ARG A 165 6.88 23.05 12.83
CA ARG A 165 5.87 23.10 11.76
C ARG A 165 5.56 24.54 11.37
N LYS A 166 5.29 24.78 10.08
CA LYS A 166 4.69 26.04 9.60
C LYS A 166 3.19 26.03 9.91
N ALA A 167 2.59 27.19 10.18
CA ALA A 167 1.26 27.34 10.78
C ALA A 167 0.12 26.62 10.04
N SER A 168 -0.95 26.29 10.79
CA SER A 168 -2.24 25.67 10.38
C SER A 168 -2.26 24.17 10.04
N GLN A 169 -1.92 23.30 10.99
CA GLN A 169 -2.22 21.86 10.89
C GLN A 169 -2.77 21.33 12.22
N GLU A 170 -3.84 20.52 12.16
CA GLU A 170 -4.37 19.79 13.32
C GLU A 170 -3.32 18.80 13.86
N ILE A 171 -3.20 18.69 15.18
CA ILE A 171 -2.29 17.75 15.85
C ILE A 171 -3.13 16.80 16.70
N SER A 172 -3.12 15.52 16.34
CA SER A 172 -3.66 14.45 17.18
C SER A 172 -2.49 13.70 17.85
N LEU A 173 -2.34 13.86 19.16
CA LEU A 173 -1.34 13.14 19.96
C LEU A 173 -2.01 11.96 20.65
N HIS A 174 -1.48 10.75 20.42
CA HIS A 174 -1.91 9.54 21.13
C HIS A 174 -0.76 9.04 22.01
N PHE A 175 -0.98 9.03 23.32
CA PHE A 175 -0.05 8.47 24.28
C PHE A 175 -0.55 7.09 24.73
N ALA A 176 0.33 6.10 24.73
CA ALA A 176 0.03 4.77 25.25
C ALA A 176 1.19 4.32 26.14
N ASN A 177 0.87 3.78 27.32
CA ASN A 177 1.85 3.19 28.22
C ASN A 177 1.75 1.66 28.12
N ASN A 178 2.89 0.98 28.05
CA ASN A 178 2.93 -0.47 28.19
C ASN A 178 2.88 -0.78 29.70
N THR A 179 1.70 -1.11 30.20
CA THR A 179 1.50 -1.49 31.61
C THR A 179 2.46 -2.59 32.05
N ALA A 180 3.32 -2.26 33.01
CA ALA A 180 3.83 -3.22 34.00
C ALA A 180 4.27 -2.59 35.32
N ASN A 181 4.66 -1.31 35.40
CA ASN A 181 5.06 -0.71 36.69
C ASN A 181 4.89 0.82 36.69
N THR A 182 3.70 1.30 37.03
CA THR A 182 3.52 2.67 37.51
C THR A 182 3.44 2.63 39.04
N LYS A 183 4.59 2.74 39.72
CA LYS A 183 4.60 3.25 41.09
C LYS A 183 4.72 4.76 40.97
N GLY A 184 3.58 5.44 41.10
CA GLY A 184 3.56 6.89 41.22
C GLY A 184 4.20 7.31 42.54
N HIS A 185 4.92 8.43 42.49
CA HIS A 185 5.07 9.36 43.60
C HIS A 185 4.28 10.61 43.23
#